data_AF-A0A1X7VIP4-F1
#
_entry.id   AF-A0A1X7VIP4-F1
#
_cell.length_a   1.000
_cell.length_b   1.000
_cell.length_c   1.000
_cell.angle_alpha   90.00
_cell.angle_beta   90.00
_cell.angle_gamma   90.00
#
_symmetry.space_group_name_H-M   'P 1'
#
loop_
_entity.id
_entity.type
_entity.pdbx_description
1 polymer ?
#
loop_
_entity_poly.entity_id
_entity_poly.type
_entity_poly.pdbx_seq_one_letter_code
_entity_poly.pdbx_strand_id
1 'polypeptide(L)' 'TSYCCCDGPEEGSMVGCNNPSCVYQWFHLHVDCLGLESEPTSKHWYCPDCRNLPAFQRKTEKANK' A
#
# COMPACT_ATOMS: atom_id res chain seq x y z
N THR A 1 16.23 8.78 -3.66
CA THR A 1 14.79 9.09 -3.57
C THR A 1 14.07 7.78 -3.36
N SER A 2 13.65 7.47 -2.13
CA SER A 2 13.18 6.12 -1.79
C SER A 2 11.65 6.05 -1.86
N TYR A 3 11.15 5.47 -2.94
CA TYR A 3 9.71 5.26 -3.17
C TYR A 3 9.20 4.00 -2.44
N CYS A 4 10.03 2.96 -2.38
CA CYS A 4 9.70 1.68 -1.74
C CYS A 4 10.71 1.35 -0.64
N CYS A 5 10.25 0.61 0.38
CA CYS A 5 11.09 0.03 1.43
C CYS A 5 12.15 -0.96 0.91
N CYS A 6 12.03 -1.37 -0.35
CA CYS A 6 12.91 -2.32 -1.00
C CYS A 6 14.16 -1.69 -1.65
N ASP A 7 14.28 -0.35 -1.69
CA ASP A 7 15.37 0.42 -2.31
C ASP A 7 15.73 0.00 -3.76
N GLY A 8 14.82 -0.75 -4.42
CA GLY A 8 15.01 -1.30 -5.75
C GLY A 8 14.78 -0.26 -6.86
N PRO A 9 15.28 -0.55 -8.08
CA PRO A 9 15.12 0.33 -9.23
C PRO A 9 13.64 0.55 -9.58
N GLU A 10 13.33 1.74 -10.09
CA GLU A 10 12.00 2.16 -10.55
C GLU A 10 11.51 1.44 -11.83
N GLU A 11 12.16 0.34 -12.21
CA GLU A 11 11.83 -0.44 -13.40
C GLU A 11 10.76 -1.49 -13.06
N GLY A 12 9.49 -1.07 -13.01
CA GLY A 12 8.38 -2.00 -12.73
C GLY A 12 7.02 -1.35 -12.48
N SER A 13 6.00 -2.19 -12.28
CA SER A 13 4.64 -1.74 -11.98
C SER A 13 4.57 -1.19 -10.55
N MET A 14 4.22 0.10 -10.43
CA MET A 14 4.06 0.80 -9.16
C MET A 14 2.60 1.18 -8.94
N VAL A 15 2.18 1.27 -7.68
CA VAL A 15 0.84 1.76 -7.31
C VAL A 15 0.92 2.94 -6.37
N GLY A 16 0.09 3.95 -6.66
CA GLY A 16 -0.09 5.13 -5.82
C GLY A 16 -1.11 4.90 -4.71
N CYS A 17 -0.75 5.17 -3.46
CA CYS A 17 -1.67 5.23 -2.33
C CYS A 17 -2.57 6.46 -2.45
N ASN A 18 -3.88 6.26 -2.37
CA ASN A 18 -4.88 7.31 -2.45
C ASN A 18 -4.97 8.17 -1.18
N ASN A 19 -4.31 7.77 -0.08
CA ASN A 19 -4.24 8.58 1.12
C ASN A 19 -3.24 9.74 0.94
N PRO A 20 -3.69 11.02 0.94
CA PRO A 20 -2.81 12.17 0.79
C PRO A 20 -1.86 12.37 1.98
N SER A 21 -2.15 11.74 3.13
CA SER A 21 -1.28 11.76 4.31
C SER A 21 -0.26 10.61 4.33
N CYS A 22 -0.14 9.82 3.25
CA CYS A 22 0.81 8.71 3.17
C CYS A 22 2.24 9.22 2.90
N VAL A 23 3.22 8.77 3.68
CA VAL A 23 4.63 9.23 3.57
C VAL A 23 5.29 8.79 2.27
N TYR A 24 5.02 7.56 1.82
CA TYR A 24 5.69 6.97 0.66
C TYR A 24 4.95 7.24 -0.65
N GLN A 25 3.61 7.35 -0.60
CA GLN A 25 2.68 7.55 -1.72
C GLN A 25 2.76 6.55 -2.89
N TRP A 26 3.90 5.93 -3.18
CA TRP A 26 4.14 5.00 -4.27
C TRP A 26 4.73 3.72 -3.71
N PHE A 27 4.34 2.57 -4.25
CA PHE A 27 4.83 1.28 -3.77
C PHE A 27 4.95 0.29 -4.92
N HIS A 28 5.96 -0.57 -4.87
CA HIS A 28 6.14 -1.62 -5.89
C HIS A 28 5.15 -2.76 -5.72
N LEU A 29 4.61 -3.23 -6.84
CA LEU A 29 3.72 -4.38 -6.93
C LEU A 29 4.52 -5.68 -6.99
N HIS A 30 5.43 -5.88 -6.05
CA HIS A 30 6.22 -7.11 -5.95
C HIS A 30 5.80 -7.90 -4.71
N VAL A 31 6.04 -9.22 -4.74
CA VAL A 31 5.72 -10.09 -3.60
C VAL A 31 6.46 -9.67 -2.32
N ASP A 32 7.73 -9.26 -2.46
CA ASP A 32 8.55 -8.74 -1.35
C ASP A 32 8.08 -7.39 -0.79
N CYS A 33 7.21 -6.68 -1.51
CA CYS A 33 6.78 -5.31 -1.16
C CYS A 33 5.32 -5.27 -0.73
N LEU A 34 4.41 -5.65 -1.63
CA LEU A 34 2.97 -5.55 -1.44
C LEU A 34 2.24 -6.88 -1.63
N GLY A 35 2.91 -7.93 -2.11
CA GLY A 35 2.20 -9.19 -2.41
C GLY A 35 1.22 -9.07 -3.57
N LEU A 36 1.35 -8.05 -4.42
CA LEU A 36 0.44 -7.80 -5.54
C LEU A 36 1.10 -8.30 -6.82
N GLU A 37 0.36 -9.04 -7.62
CA GLU A 37 0.84 -9.59 -8.90
C GLU A 37 0.58 -8.62 -10.07
N SER A 38 -0.28 -7.61 -9.89
CA SER A 38 -0.66 -6.65 -10.93
C SER A 38 -1.24 -5.38 -10.32
N GLU A 39 -1.34 -4.33 -11.14
CA GLU A 39 -1.95 -3.06 -10.75
C GLU A 39 -3.37 -3.32 -10.24
N PRO A 40 -3.71 -2.81 -9.05
CA PRO A 40 -5.02 -3.05 -8.48
C PRO A 40 -6.07 -2.38 -9.38
N THR A 41 -7.01 -3.17 -9.88
CA THR A 41 -8.16 -2.69 -10.67
C THR A 41 -9.07 -1.73 -9.89
N SER A 42 -8.85 -1.61 -8.57
CA SER A 42 -9.61 -0.73 -7.71
C SER A 42 -9.22 0.74 -7.95
N LYS A 43 -10.22 1.56 -8.29
CA LYS A 43 -10.09 3.01 -8.49
C LYS A 43 -9.44 3.74 -7.29
N HIS A 44 -9.60 3.19 -6.09
CA HIS A 44 -8.94 3.66 -4.87
C HIS A 44 -8.13 2.52 -4.26
N TRP A 45 -6.81 2.66 -4.28
CA TRP A 45 -5.90 1.76 -3.60
C TRP A 45 -5.25 2.45 -2.41
N TYR A 46 -5.15 1.74 -1.30
CA TYR A 46 -4.47 2.18 -0.09
C TYR A 46 -3.38 1.17 0.26
N CYS A 47 -2.21 1.62 0.72
CA CYS A 47 -1.15 0.74 1.18
C CYS A 47 -1.55 0.00 2.48
N PRO A 48 -0.93 -1.14 2.81
CA PRO A 48 -1.26 -1.90 4.03
C PRO A 48 -1.14 -1.08 5.30
N ASP A 49 -0.18 -0.14 5.34
CA ASP A 49 -0.01 0.80 6.45
C ASP A 49 -1.23 1.73 6.59
N CYS A 50 -1.63 2.39 5.50
CA CYS A 50 -2.82 3.26 5.49
C CYS A 50 -4.12 2.49 5.77
N ARG A 51 -4.23 1.23 5.29
CA ARG A 51 -5.37 0.37 5.59
C ARG A 51 -5.44 0.01 7.07
N ASN A 52 -4.30 -0.12 7.76
CA ASN A 52 -4.25 -0.38 9.20
C ASN A 52 -4.48 0.87 10.07
N LEU A 53 -4.47 2.08 9.50
CA LEU A 53 -4.73 3.28 10.27
C LEU A 53 -6.16 3.30 10.82
N PRO A 54 -6.36 3.79 12.06
CA PRO A 54 -7.68 3.87 12.69
C PRO A 54 -8.67 4.72 11.88
N ALA A 55 -8.17 5.69 11.09
CA ALA A 55 -8.99 6.52 10.20
C ALA A 55 -9.66 5.73 9.05
N PHE A 56 -9.07 4.61 8.61
CA PHE A 56 -9.60 3.78 7.52
C PHE A 56 -10.29 2.50 8.03
N GLN A 57 -10.03 2.10 9.28
CA GLN A 57 -10.64 0.97 9.98
C GLN A 57 -12.08 1.27 10.44
N ARG A 58 -12.98 1.58 9.51
CA ARG A 58 -14.43 1.57 9.79
C ARG A 58 -14.95 0.14 9.64
N LYS A 59 -15.09 -0.56 10.78
CA LYS A 59 -15.59 -1.94 10.97
C LYS A 59 -14.59 -3.07 10.63
N THR A 60 -13.89 -3.57 11.66
CA THR A 60 -14.38 -4.71 12.44
C THR A 60 -13.48 -4.91 13.64
N GLU A 61 -13.94 -4.41 14.77
CA GLU A 61 -13.51 -4.81 16.08
C GLU A 61 -13.97 -6.26 16.31
N LYS A 62 -13.28 -7.28 15.77
CA LYS A 62 -13.49 -8.70 16.14
C LYS A 62 -12.22 -9.54 16.13
N ALA A 63 -11.76 -9.81 17.36
CA ALA A 63 -11.35 -11.11 17.90
C ALA A 63 -9.96 -11.71 17.59
N ASN A 64 -9.03 -11.54 18.54
CA ASN A 64 -8.24 -12.61 19.20
C ASN A 64 -7.43 -11.92 20.32
N LYS A 65 -7.90 -11.84 21.57
CA LYS A 65 -7.73 -12.82 22.67
C LYS A 65 -6.53 -13.73 22.57
#